data_AF-A0A0B2QID9-F1
#
_entry.id   AF-A0A0B2QID9-F1
#
_cell.length_a   1.000
_cell.length_b   1.000
_cell.length_c   1.000
_cell.angle_alpha   90.00
_cell.angle_beta   90.00
_cell.angle_gamma   90.00
#
_symmetry.space_group_name_H-M   'P 1'
#
loop_
_entity.id
_entity.type
_entity.pdbx_description
1 polymer ?
#
loop_
_entity_poly.entity_id
_entity_poly.type
_entity_poly.pdbx_seq_one_letter_code
_entity_poly.pdbx_strand_id
1 'polypeptide(L)'
;MDAELKNKVKSDLDQFLKSKQYYHRLGRVWKRSYLLYGAPGTGKSSFVAAMAKFLCYDVYDVDVSKFTDGADWKVMLMQTTAKSLIVIEDLDRLLTEKSKSNTTSLSSVLNFMDGIVSCCGEERVMVFTMNETKEEVDQAVLRPGRIDVHIHFPLCDFSTFKILASSYLGLKEHKLFPQVEEVFQTGARLSPAELGEIMISNRNSPTRALKRGTEVEP
;
A
#
# COMPACT_ATOMS: atom_id res chain seq x y z
N MET A 1 -2.48 -8.53 -8.15
CA MET A 1 -3.51 -7.51 -7.83
C MET A 1 -4.58 -7.53 -8.90
N ASP A 2 -5.80 -7.78 -8.48
CA ASP A 2 -6.99 -7.95 -9.32
C ASP A 2 -7.26 -6.72 -10.22
N ALA A 3 -7.79 -6.97 -11.42
CA ALA A 3 -8.03 -5.94 -12.43
C ALA A 3 -9.19 -5.02 -12.04
N GLU A 4 -10.20 -5.54 -11.36
CA GLU A 4 -11.34 -4.77 -10.88
C GLU A 4 -10.88 -3.78 -9.80
N LEU A 5 -10.08 -4.25 -8.84
CA LEU A 5 -9.49 -3.40 -7.80
C LEU A 5 -8.63 -2.27 -8.40
N LYS A 6 -7.80 -2.57 -9.42
CA LYS A 6 -7.02 -1.54 -10.15
C LYS A 6 -7.93 -0.45 -10.74
N ASN A 7 -9.00 -0.84 -11.40
CA ASN A 7 -9.94 0.09 -12.03
C ASN A 7 -10.69 0.92 -10.99
N LYS A 8 -11.08 0.30 -9.87
CA LYS A 8 -11.74 0.98 -8.74
C LYS A 8 -10.85 2.07 -8.15
N VAL A 9 -9.58 1.77 -7.86
CA VAL A 9 -8.64 2.77 -7.33
C VAL A 9 -8.37 3.87 -8.34
N LYS A 10 -8.19 3.52 -9.61
CA LYS A 10 -8.00 4.52 -10.68
C LYS A 10 -9.20 5.47 -10.80
N SER A 11 -10.42 4.94 -10.74
CA SER A 11 -11.65 5.74 -10.76
C SER A 11 -11.78 6.64 -9.53
N ASP A 12 -11.43 6.13 -8.34
CA ASP A 12 -11.46 6.91 -7.10
C ASP A 12 -10.48 8.09 -7.15
N LEU A 13 -9.26 7.85 -7.63
CA LEU A 13 -8.24 8.89 -7.83
C LEU A 13 -8.68 9.93 -8.87
N ASP A 14 -9.20 9.52 -10.02
CA ASP A 14 -9.72 10.45 -11.04
C ASP A 14 -10.89 11.29 -10.53
N GLN A 15 -11.78 10.69 -9.74
CA GLN A 15 -12.86 11.41 -9.07
C GLN A 15 -12.31 12.43 -8.06
N PHE A 16 -11.30 12.06 -7.26
CA PHE A 16 -10.64 12.95 -6.31
C PHE A 16 -10.05 14.20 -7.00
N LEU A 17 -9.34 14.03 -8.12
CA LEU A 17 -8.77 15.13 -8.92
C LEU A 17 -9.84 16.15 -9.37
N LYS A 18 -11.05 15.66 -9.68
CA LYS A 18 -12.17 16.49 -10.15
C LYS A 18 -12.99 17.11 -9.02
N SER A 19 -12.71 16.77 -7.76
CA SER A 19 -13.57 17.07 -6.62
C SER A 19 -13.23 18.35 -5.86
N LYS A 20 -12.27 19.18 -6.31
CA LYS A 20 -11.86 20.42 -5.61
C LYS A 20 -13.04 21.27 -5.12
N GLN A 21 -13.97 21.60 -6.02
CA GLN A 21 -15.12 22.45 -5.71
C GLN A 21 -16.09 21.76 -4.74
N TYR A 22 -16.22 20.43 -4.84
CA TYR A 22 -17.04 19.64 -3.94
C TYR A 22 -16.52 19.70 -2.50
N TYR A 23 -15.21 19.49 -2.30
CA TYR A 23 -14.57 19.60 -0.99
C TYR A 23 -14.67 21.02 -0.43
N HIS A 24 -14.41 22.04 -1.27
CA HIS A 24 -14.50 23.44 -0.89
C HIS A 24 -15.92 23.82 -0.41
N ARG A 25 -16.96 23.43 -1.16
CA ARG A 25 -18.36 23.68 -0.79
C ARG A 25 -18.75 23.04 0.54
N LEU A 26 -18.17 21.88 0.86
CA LEU A 26 -18.41 21.19 2.13
C LEU A 26 -17.57 21.73 3.30
N GLY A 27 -16.68 22.69 3.07
CA GLY A 27 -15.74 23.16 4.09
C GLY A 27 -14.75 22.07 4.53
N ARG A 28 -14.47 21.09 3.67
CA ARG A 28 -13.56 19.97 3.96
C ARG A 28 -12.21 20.17 3.29
N VAL A 29 -11.15 19.72 3.96
CA VAL A 29 -9.80 19.65 3.40
C VAL A 29 -9.79 18.73 2.17
N TRP A 30 -9.23 19.18 1.05
CA TRP A 30 -9.17 18.42 -0.20
C TRP A 30 -8.08 17.35 -0.16
N LYS A 31 -8.35 16.31 0.66
CA LYS A 31 -7.47 15.16 0.85
C LYS A 31 -8.19 13.84 0.58
N ARG A 32 -7.41 12.83 0.19
CA ARG A 32 -7.83 11.43 0.08
C ARG A 32 -6.81 10.51 0.73
N SER A 33 -7.26 9.52 1.48
CA SER A 33 -6.38 8.66 2.28
C SER A 33 -6.58 7.17 1.99
N TYR A 34 -5.47 6.45 1.85
CA TYR A 34 -5.45 5.00 1.55
C TYR A 34 -4.66 4.24 2.60
N LEU A 35 -5.16 3.08 3.01
CA LEU A 35 -4.40 2.08 3.77
C LEU A 35 -4.10 0.89 2.88
N LEU A 36 -2.82 0.59 2.68
CA LEU A 36 -2.33 -0.59 1.98
C LEU A 36 -1.82 -1.59 3.03
N TYR A 37 -2.46 -2.74 3.15
CA TYR A 37 -2.09 -3.71 4.19
C TYR A 37 -1.95 -5.13 3.62
N GLY A 38 -1.08 -5.92 4.21
CA GLY A 38 -0.78 -7.30 3.80
C GLY A 38 0.70 -7.62 3.97
N ALA A 39 1.09 -8.87 3.75
CA ALA A 39 2.45 -9.33 4.03
C ALA A 39 3.55 -8.50 3.31
N PRO A 40 4.79 -8.51 3.81
CA PRO A 40 5.94 -7.96 3.10
C PRO A 40 6.08 -8.57 1.69
N GLY A 41 6.65 -7.81 0.75
CA GLY A 41 6.89 -8.32 -0.62
C GLY A 41 5.64 -8.47 -1.51
N THR A 42 4.47 -8.00 -1.06
CA THR A 42 3.21 -8.07 -1.83
C THR A 42 2.98 -6.92 -2.81
N GLY A 43 3.88 -5.92 -2.83
CA GLY A 43 3.88 -4.83 -3.81
C GLY A 43 3.23 -3.53 -3.35
N LYS A 44 3.05 -3.32 -2.03
CA LYS A 44 2.50 -2.08 -1.44
C LYS A 44 3.26 -0.83 -1.92
N SER A 45 4.57 -0.75 -1.69
CA SER A 45 5.38 0.43 -2.11
C SER A 45 5.47 0.58 -3.64
N SER A 46 5.45 -0.52 -4.40
CA SER A 46 5.34 -0.45 -5.86
C SER A 46 4.00 0.11 -6.33
N PHE A 47 2.91 -0.17 -5.59
CA PHE A 47 1.61 0.41 -5.86
C PHE A 47 1.58 1.92 -5.56
N VAL A 48 2.24 2.35 -4.49
CA VAL A 48 2.43 3.79 -4.18
C VAL A 48 3.10 4.52 -5.35
N ALA A 49 4.21 3.96 -5.87
CA ALA A 49 4.90 4.53 -7.02
C ALA A 49 3.98 4.61 -8.27
N ALA A 50 3.13 3.62 -8.49
CA ALA A 50 2.16 3.63 -9.57
C ALA A 50 1.06 4.70 -9.37
N MET A 51 0.57 4.90 -8.14
CA MET A 51 -0.38 5.96 -7.81
C MET A 51 0.23 7.33 -8.06
N ALA A 52 1.45 7.58 -7.57
CA ALA A 52 2.16 8.85 -7.77
C ALA A 52 2.35 9.16 -9.26
N LYS A 53 2.77 8.15 -10.04
CA LYS A 53 2.91 8.26 -11.50
C LYS A 53 1.58 8.55 -12.19
N PHE A 54 0.48 7.93 -11.76
CA PHE A 54 -0.84 8.17 -12.33
C PHE A 54 -1.34 9.60 -12.06
N LEU A 55 -1.06 10.12 -10.86
CA LEU A 55 -1.46 11.46 -10.44
C LEU A 55 -0.49 12.56 -10.92
N CYS A 56 0.73 12.20 -11.33
CA CYS A 56 1.86 13.11 -11.53
C CYS A 56 2.19 13.91 -10.27
N TYR A 57 2.25 13.25 -9.12
CA TYR A 57 2.51 13.86 -7.80
C TYR A 57 3.93 13.60 -7.31
N ASP A 58 4.46 14.55 -6.53
CA ASP A 58 5.68 14.37 -5.77
C ASP A 58 5.44 13.41 -4.60
N VAL A 59 6.36 12.44 -4.40
CA VAL A 59 6.26 11.45 -3.32
C VAL A 59 7.12 11.88 -2.14
N TYR A 60 6.49 11.94 -0.97
CA TYR A 60 7.16 12.25 0.30
C TYR A 60 7.04 11.05 1.23
N ASP A 61 8.17 10.37 1.45
CA ASP A 61 8.27 9.31 2.45
C ASP A 61 8.57 9.91 3.83
N VAL A 62 7.67 9.66 4.79
CA VAL A 62 7.69 10.30 6.10
C VAL A 62 8.08 9.29 7.17
N ASP A 63 9.30 9.46 7.65
CA ASP A 63 9.81 8.71 8.79
C ASP A 63 9.23 9.28 10.10
N VAL A 64 8.16 8.66 10.57
CA VAL A 64 7.43 9.11 11.77
C VAL A 64 8.23 8.91 13.07
N SER A 65 9.28 8.07 13.04
CA SER A 65 10.10 7.78 14.23
C SER A 65 10.99 8.97 14.63
N LYS A 66 11.28 9.87 13.69
CA LYS A 66 12.13 11.04 13.91
C LYS A 66 11.43 12.19 14.63
N PHE A 67 10.13 12.08 14.88
CA PHE A 67 9.35 13.15 15.49
C PHE A 67 9.14 12.89 16.98
N THR A 68 9.60 13.81 17.80
CA THR A 68 9.46 13.77 19.25
C THR A 68 8.27 14.59 19.75
N ASP A 69 7.82 15.62 19.01
CA ASP A 69 6.70 16.49 19.42
C ASP A 69 5.81 16.98 18.26
N GLY A 70 4.53 17.22 18.55
CA GLY A 70 3.43 17.51 17.62
C GLY A 70 3.67 18.68 16.66
N ALA A 71 4.62 19.57 16.99
CA ALA A 71 5.01 20.71 16.16
C ALA A 71 5.79 20.30 14.89
N ASP A 72 6.59 19.23 14.97
CA ASP A 72 7.48 18.83 13.87
C ASP A 72 6.70 18.31 12.66
N TRP A 73 5.57 17.62 12.90
CA TRP A 73 4.65 17.18 11.85
C TRP A 73 4.04 18.35 11.07
N LYS A 74 3.78 19.48 11.74
CA LYS A 74 3.24 20.67 11.09
C LYS A 74 4.26 21.29 10.14
N VAL A 75 5.50 21.39 10.61
CA VAL A 75 6.61 21.94 9.83
C VAL A 75 6.87 21.09 8.59
N MET A 76 6.82 19.77 8.71
CA MET A 76 6.99 18.85 7.57
C MET A 76 5.85 18.99 6.55
N LEU A 77 4.59 19.13 6.98
CA LEU A 77 3.47 19.39 6.06
C LEU A 77 3.58 20.72 5.33
N MET A 78 4.20 21.72 5.95
CA MET A 78 4.46 23.02 5.30
C MET A 78 5.63 22.96 4.31
N GLN A 79 6.48 21.93 4.38
CA GLN A 79 7.60 21.72 3.46
C GLN A 79 7.23 20.90 2.21
N THR A 80 6.08 20.23 2.20
CA THR A 80 5.59 19.52 1.01
C THR A 80 4.89 20.47 0.05
N THR A 81 4.98 20.19 -1.25
CA THR A 81 4.23 20.92 -2.29
C THR A 81 2.74 20.53 -2.31
N ALA A 82 1.92 21.39 -2.91
CA ALA A 82 0.61 20.97 -3.40
C ALA A 82 0.78 19.89 -4.49
N LYS A 83 -0.20 18.99 -4.63
CA LYS A 83 -0.08 17.78 -5.50
C LYS A 83 0.99 16.82 -5.01
N SER A 84 0.91 16.49 -3.72
CA SER A 84 1.82 15.57 -3.05
C SER A 84 1.12 14.26 -2.67
N LEU A 85 1.87 13.18 -2.77
CA LEU A 85 1.54 11.88 -2.22
C LEU A 85 2.44 11.65 -1.00
N ILE A 86 1.84 11.69 0.18
CA ILE A 86 2.55 11.54 1.46
C ILE A 86 2.41 10.09 1.92
N VAL A 87 3.54 9.42 2.16
CA VAL A 87 3.62 8.01 2.54
C VAL A 87 4.04 7.92 4.00
N ILE A 88 3.32 7.11 4.77
CA ILE A 88 3.72 6.68 6.10
C ILE A 88 3.82 5.16 6.07
N GLU A 89 5.06 4.67 6.13
CA GLU A 89 5.31 3.23 6.14
C GLU A 89 5.17 2.63 7.55
N ASP A 90 4.83 1.33 7.61
CA ASP A 90 4.77 0.51 8.82
C ASP A 90 3.97 1.14 9.97
N LEU A 91 2.72 1.55 9.67
CA LEU A 91 1.83 2.18 10.64
C LEU A 91 1.55 1.26 11.84
N ASP A 92 1.41 -0.04 11.64
CA ASP A 92 1.28 -1.06 12.68
C ASP A 92 2.41 -0.97 13.71
N ARG A 93 3.65 -0.90 13.25
CA ARG A 93 4.82 -0.77 14.12
C ARG A 93 4.74 0.50 14.95
N LEU A 94 4.36 1.62 14.33
CA LEU A 94 4.18 2.90 15.01
C LEU A 94 3.08 2.82 16.09
N LEU A 95 1.99 2.11 15.83
CA LEU A 95 0.91 1.92 16.78
C LEU A 95 1.33 1.03 17.96
N THR A 96 2.09 -0.04 17.69
CA THR A 96 2.52 -1.03 18.69
C THR A 96 3.68 -0.54 19.57
N GLU A 97 4.63 0.21 19.03
CA GLU A 97 5.72 0.78 19.83
C GLU A 97 5.19 1.86 20.80
N LYS A 98 4.20 2.65 20.35
CA LYS A 98 3.68 3.79 21.11
C LYS A 98 2.59 3.44 22.13
N SER A 99 1.98 2.25 22.05
CA SER A 99 1.13 1.72 23.11
C SER A 99 1.93 1.28 24.34
N LYS A 100 3.24 1.01 24.20
CA LYS A 100 4.15 0.66 25.29
C LYS A 100 4.79 1.87 25.97
N SER A 101 4.97 2.98 25.25
CA SER A 101 5.45 4.25 25.80
C SER A 101 4.27 5.17 26.11
N ASN A 102 3.85 5.26 27.37
CA ASN A 102 2.81 6.22 27.78
C ASN A 102 3.18 7.65 27.33
N THR A 103 2.34 8.22 26.46
CA THR A 103 2.16 9.66 26.13
C THR A 103 2.73 10.23 24.79
N THR A 104 1.91 11.10 24.19
CA THR A 104 2.16 12.16 23.17
C THR A 104 2.28 11.85 21.67
N SER A 105 2.67 10.65 21.25
CA SER A 105 3.02 10.45 19.83
C SER A 105 1.90 9.88 18.93
N LEU A 106 0.94 9.13 19.47
CA LEU A 106 -0.24 8.65 18.71
C LEU A 106 -1.22 9.78 18.37
N SER A 107 -1.49 10.65 19.34
CA SER A 107 -2.31 11.85 19.13
C SER A 107 -1.73 12.74 18.04
N SER A 108 -0.40 12.84 17.94
CA SER A 108 0.27 13.63 16.91
C SER A 108 0.09 13.05 15.51
N VAL A 109 0.21 11.73 15.35
CA VAL A 109 -0.10 11.04 14.08
C VAL A 109 -1.59 11.18 13.73
N LEU A 110 -2.49 11.01 14.70
CA LEU A 110 -3.92 11.17 14.48
C LEU A 110 -4.30 12.62 14.12
N ASN A 111 -3.69 13.61 14.76
CA ASN A 111 -3.86 15.02 14.43
C ASN A 111 -3.34 15.36 13.03
N PHE A 112 -2.23 14.72 12.63
CA PHE A 112 -1.71 14.80 11.28
C PHE A 112 -2.68 14.18 10.26
N MET A 113 -3.24 13.01 10.55
CA MET A 113 -4.26 12.35 9.72
C MET A 113 -5.54 13.17 9.61
N ASP A 114 -5.98 13.81 10.69
CA ASP A 114 -7.18 14.65 10.71
C ASP A 114 -7.01 15.94 9.87
N GLY A 115 -5.77 16.32 9.53
CA GLY A 115 -5.48 17.39 8.57
C GLY A 115 -5.87 18.79 9.04
N ILE A 116 -6.20 18.96 10.33
CA ILE A 116 -6.61 20.24 10.95
C ILE A 116 -5.52 21.32 10.86
N VAL A 117 -4.28 20.92 10.58
CA VAL A 117 -3.13 21.84 10.46
C VAL A 117 -2.86 22.25 9.01
N SER A 118 -3.21 21.43 8.01
CA SER A 118 -2.90 21.68 6.59
C SER A 118 -3.98 22.51 5.87
N CYS A 119 -4.68 23.38 6.60
CA CYS A 119 -5.96 24.02 6.21
C CYS A 119 -5.96 24.91 4.95
N CYS A 120 -4.94 24.92 4.11
CA CYS A 120 -4.89 25.79 2.91
C CYS A 120 -5.21 25.06 1.60
N GLY A 121 -6.33 24.33 1.52
CA GLY A 121 -6.96 23.98 0.23
C GLY A 121 -6.10 23.20 -0.78
N GLU A 122 -5.02 22.57 -0.30
CA GLU A 122 -4.08 21.86 -1.15
C GLU A 122 -4.54 20.45 -1.43
N GLU A 123 -4.33 20.05 -2.67
CA GLU A 123 -4.61 18.74 -3.23
C GLU A 123 -3.57 17.73 -2.72
N ARG A 124 -3.98 16.80 -1.84
CA ARG A 124 -3.06 15.83 -1.23
C ARG A 124 -3.64 14.42 -1.16
N VAL A 125 -2.80 13.43 -1.45
CA VAL A 125 -3.11 12.01 -1.21
C VAL A 125 -2.21 11.50 -0.09
N MET A 126 -2.79 10.80 0.87
CA MET A 126 -2.05 10.16 1.96
C MET A 126 -2.12 8.65 1.80
N VAL A 127 -1.00 7.96 1.95
CA VAL A 127 -0.93 6.51 1.89
C VAL A 127 -0.24 5.97 3.14
N PHE A 128 -0.91 5.05 3.82
CA PHE A 128 -0.40 4.34 4.98
C PHE A 128 -0.11 2.90 4.56
N THR A 129 1.02 2.33 4.98
CA THR A 129 1.31 0.91 4.77
C THR A 129 1.31 0.15 6.09
N MET A 130 0.92 -1.12 6.04
CA MET A 130 0.95 -2.05 7.17
C MET A 130 1.31 -3.46 6.68
N ASN A 131 1.96 -4.24 7.55
CA ASN A 131 2.27 -5.64 7.31
C ASN A 131 1.27 -6.58 7.99
N GLU A 132 0.72 -6.15 9.12
CA GLU A 132 -0.27 -6.90 9.89
C GLU A 132 -1.71 -6.74 9.36
N THR A 133 -2.63 -7.45 10.01
CA THR A 133 -4.06 -7.41 9.69
C THR A 133 -4.67 -6.10 10.21
N LYS A 134 -5.64 -5.54 9.49
CA LYS A 134 -6.28 -4.28 9.90
C LYS A 134 -7.19 -4.46 11.12
N GLU A 135 -7.52 -5.70 11.47
CA GLU A 135 -8.40 -6.09 12.56
C GLU A 135 -7.82 -5.76 13.95
N GLU A 136 -6.49 -5.66 14.04
CA GLU A 136 -5.77 -5.34 15.27
C GLU A 136 -5.61 -3.82 15.49
N VAL A 137 -6.01 -3.00 14.50
CA VAL A 137 -5.93 -1.54 14.57
C VAL A 137 -7.18 -0.96 15.21
N ASP A 138 -6.98 0.03 16.09
CA ASP A 138 -8.06 0.80 16.69
C ASP A 138 -8.96 1.44 15.60
N GLN A 139 -10.27 1.20 15.72
CA GLN A 139 -11.28 1.75 14.81
C GLN A 139 -11.25 3.28 14.75
N ALA A 140 -10.78 3.96 15.81
CA ALA A 140 -10.57 5.39 15.79
C ALA A 140 -9.55 5.82 14.72
N VAL A 141 -8.52 5.02 14.43
CA VAL A 141 -7.54 5.28 13.36
C VAL A 141 -8.17 5.04 11.98
N LEU A 142 -8.91 3.95 11.85
CA LEU A 142 -9.49 3.47 10.58
C LEU A 142 -10.77 4.19 10.14
N ARG A 143 -11.33 5.08 10.97
CA ARG A 143 -12.61 5.72 10.67
C ARG A 143 -12.56 6.60 9.40
N PRO A 144 -13.68 6.71 8.65
CA PRO A 144 -13.77 7.61 7.52
C PRO A 144 -13.37 9.05 7.85
N GLY A 145 -12.63 9.69 6.94
CA GLY A 145 -12.03 11.01 7.16
C GLY A 145 -10.57 10.96 7.67
N ARG A 146 -10.14 9.85 8.28
CA ARG A 146 -8.73 9.57 8.58
C ARG A 146 -8.13 8.64 7.53
N ILE A 147 -8.81 7.51 7.30
CA ILE A 147 -8.50 6.54 6.24
C ILE A 147 -9.79 6.31 5.46
N ASP A 148 -9.78 6.60 4.16
CA ASP A 148 -10.97 6.57 3.33
C ASP A 148 -11.11 5.26 2.53
N VAL A 149 -9.98 4.68 2.12
CA VAL A 149 -9.93 3.49 1.25
C VAL A 149 -8.96 2.48 1.82
N HIS A 150 -9.40 1.23 1.98
CA HIS A 150 -8.57 0.14 2.50
C HIS A 150 -8.32 -0.86 1.37
N ILE A 151 -7.06 -1.23 1.16
CA ILE A 151 -6.61 -2.11 0.08
C ILE A 151 -5.78 -3.24 0.67
N HIS A 152 -6.28 -4.47 0.54
CA HIS A 152 -5.58 -5.67 0.93
C HIS A 152 -4.66 -6.16 -0.18
N PHE A 153 -3.40 -6.47 0.18
CA PHE A 153 -2.39 -7.06 -0.68
C PHE A 153 -2.13 -8.51 -0.23
N PRO A 154 -2.86 -9.48 -0.78
CA PRO A 154 -2.70 -10.88 -0.41
C PRO A 154 -1.38 -11.47 -0.93
N LEU A 155 -1.00 -12.61 -0.35
CA LEU A 155 0.01 -13.50 -0.93
C LEU A 155 -0.45 -14.04 -2.30
N CYS A 156 0.46 -14.66 -3.04
CA CYS A 156 0.14 -15.15 -4.37
C CYS A 156 -0.88 -16.30 -4.33
N ASP A 157 -1.87 -16.20 -5.21
CA ASP A 157 -2.67 -17.30 -5.68
C ASP A 157 -2.16 -17.78 -7.04
N PHE A 158 -2.72 -18.88 -7.53
CA PHE A 158 -2.35 -19.42 -8.84
C PHE A 158 -2.63 -18.43 -9.99
N SER A 159 -3.68 -17.62 -9.87
CA SER A 159 -3.98 -16.57 -10.86
C SER A 159 -2.86 -15.53 -10.96
N THR A 160 -2.41 -15.01 -9.81
CA THR A 160 -1.29 -14.07 -9.72
C THR A 160 0.01 -14.73 -10.19
N PHE A 161 0.24 -15.99 -9.83
CA PHE A 161 1.39 -16.75 -10.32
C PHE A 161 1.46 -16.78 -11.85
N LYS A 162 0.34 -17.07 -12.54
CA LYS A 162 0.30 -17.05 -14.01
C LYS A 162 0.64 -15.69 -14.60
N ILE A 163 0.17 -14.61 -13.98
CA ILE A 163 0.51 -13.24 -14.39
C ILE A 163 2.02 -12.98 -14.24
N LEU A 164 2.61 -13.40 -13.13
CA LEU A 164 4.06 -13.27 -12.90
C LEU A 164 4.86 -14.14 -13.89
N ALA A 165 4.46 -15.39 -14.11
CA ALA A 165 5.11 -16.29 -15.07
C ALA A 165 5.04 -15.73 -16.50
N SER A 166 3.91 -15.16 -16.89
CA SER A 166 3.79 -14.48 -18.18
C SER A 166 4.67 -13.24 -18.27
N SER A 167 4.83 -12.49 -17.18
CA SER A 167 5.59 -11.23 -17.18
C SER A 167 7.10 -11.45 -17.14
N TYR A 168 7.58 -12.37 -16.31
CA TYR A 168 9.01 -12.63 -16.11
C TYR A 168 9.58 -13.68 -17.06
N LEU A 169 8.79 -14.69 -17.43
CA LEU A 169 9.25 -15.82 -18.25
C LEU A 169 8.60 -15.86 -19.64
N GLY A 170 7.62 -14.99 -19.92
CA GLY A 170 6.87 -15.01 -21.19
C GLY A 170 5.92 -16.20 -21.33
N LEU A 171 5.63 -16.92 -20.24
CA LEU A 171 4.82 -18.14 -20.28
C LEU A 171 3.32 -17.83 -20.11
N LYS A 172 2.52 -18.19 -21.11
CA LYS A 172 1.05 -18.16 -20.99
C LYS A 172 0.48 -19.49 -20.49
N GLU A 173 1.12 -20.59 -20.86
CA GLU A 173 0.73 -21.96 -20.52
C GLU A 173 1.97 -22.82 -20.31
N HIS A 174 1.89 -23.83 -19.44
CA HIS A 174 2.97 -24.78 -19.23
C HIS A 174 2.45 -26.10 -18.66
N LYS A 175 3.06 -27.23 -19.04
CA LYS A 175 2.70 -28.59 -18.57
C LYS A 175 2.72 -28.80 -17.05
N LEU A 176 3.40 -27.91 -16.31
CA LEU A 176 3.51 -27.97 -14.85
C LEU A 176 2.46 -27.09 -14.14
N PHE A 177 1.69 -26.29 -14.88
CA PHE A 177 0.68 -25.41 -14.30
C PHE A 177 -0.37 -26.16 -13.45
N PRO A 178 -0.88 -27.34 -13.85
CA PRO A 178 -1.79 -28.09 -12.99
C PRO A 178 -1.17 -28.48 -11.64
N GLN A 179 0.11 -28.87 -11.62
CA GLN A 179 0.83 -29.20 -10.39
C GLN A 179 1.07 -27.97 -9.52
N VAL A 180 1.41 -26.84 -10.14
CA VAL A 180 1.59 -25.57 -9.43
C VAL A 180 0.26 -25.11 -8.82
N GLU A 181 -0.84 -25.24 -9.54
CA GLU A 181 -2.18 -24.91 -9.06
C GLU A 181 -2.56 -25.74 -7.82
N GLU A 182 -2.28 -27.04 -7.84
CA GLU A 182 -2.47 -27.92 -6.68
C GLU A 182 -1.66 -27.45 -5.45
N VAL A 183 -0.40 -27.05 -5.65
CA VAL A 183 0.46 -26.54 -4.57
C VAL A 183 -0.11 -25.27 -3.92
N PHE A 184 -0.63 -24.33 -4.72
CA PHE A 184 -1.32 -23.15 -4.19
C PHE A 184 -2.62 -23.50 -3.47
N GLN A 185 -3.37 -24.51 -3.94
CA GLN A 185 -4.58 -25.00 -3.25
C GLN A 185 -4.25 -25.69 -1.92
N THR A 186 -3.10 -26.36 -1.81
CA THR A 186 -2.63 -26.97 -0.55
C THR A 186 -2.06 -25.98 0.46
N GLY A 187 -1.95 -24.69 0.09
CA GLY A 187 -1.66 -23.62 1.03
C GLY A 187 -0.29 -22.97 0.90
N ALA A 188 0.37 -23.01 -0.27
CA ALA A 188 1.61 -22.27 -0.49
C ALA A 188 1.46 -20.77 -0.18
N ARG A 189 2.43 -20.20 0.53
CA ARG A 189 2.38 -18.82 1.07
C ARG A 189 3.49 -17.92 0.53
N LEU A 190 3.69 -17.93 -0.78
CA LEU A 190 4.73 -17.10 -1.39
C LEU A 190 4.23 -15.70 -1.73
N SER A 191 5.05 -14.70 -1.42
CA SER A 191 4.83 -13.33 -1.87
C SER A 191 5.17 -13.16 -3.36
N PRO A 192 4.53 -12.18 -4.04
CA PRO A 192 4.92 -11.79 -5.39
C PRO A 192 6.41 -11.48 -5.57
N ALA A 193 7.06 -10.90 -4.57
CA ALA A 193 8.48 -10.60 -4.60
C ALA A 193 9.35 -11.88 -4.61
N GLU A 194 9.06 -12.83 -3.72
CA GLU A 194 9.79 -14.11 -3.66
C GLU A 194 9.64 -14.90 -4.97
N LEU A 195 8.43 -15.00 -5.50
CA LEU A 195 8.18 -15.66 -6.78
C LEU A 195 8.86 -14.93 -7.94
N GLY A 196 8.82 -13.60 -7.94
CA GLY A 196 9.52 -12.78 -8.93
C GLY A 196 11.02 -13.08 -8.94
N GLU A 197 11.65 -13.15 -7.77
CA GLU A 197 13.08 -13.46 -7.64
C GLU A 197 13.39 -14.88 -8.15
N ILE A 198 12.58 -15.88 -7.78
CA ILE A 198 12.73 -17.25 -8.29
C ILE A 198 12.66 -17.28 -9.82
N MET A 199 11.72 -16.54 -10.42
CA MET A 199 11.56 -16.46 -11.87
C MET A 199 12.73 -15.75 -12.54
N ILE A 200 13.18 -14.61 -12.02
CA ILE A 200 14.33 -13.84 -12.55
C ILE A 200 15.61 -14.67 -12.51
N SER A 201 15.88 -15.31 -11.37
CA SER A 201 17.04 -16.17 -11.16
C SER A 201 17.07 -17.39 -12.09
N ASN A 202 15.90 -17.85 -12.57
CA ASN A 202 15.77 -19.01 -13.44
C ASN A 202 15.22 -18.66 -14.85
N ARG A 203 15.34 -17.40 -15.29
CA ARG A 203 14.74 -16.91 -16.55
C ARG A 203 15.10 -17.70 -17.81
N ASN A 204 16.28 -18.31 -17.83
CA ASN A 204 16.76 -19.13 -18.96
C ASN A 204 16.22 -20.57 -18.94
N SER A 205 15.52 -20.98 -17.87
CA SER A 205 14.94 -22.32 -17.73
C SER A 205 13.56 -22.23 -17.05
N PRO A 206 12.50 -21.98 -17.83
CA PRO A 206 11.14 -21.87 -17.33
C PRO A 206 10.71 -23.08 -16.48
N THR A 207 11.01 -24.30 -16.92
CA THR A 207 10.72 -25.52 -16.16
C THR A 207 11.35 -25.52 -14.77
N ARG A 208 12.60 -25.05 -14.63
CA ARG A 208 13.30 -24.98 -13.34
C ARG A 208 12.70 -23.91 -12.44
N ALA A 209 12.32 -22.77 -13.01
CA ALA A 209 11.64 -21.70 -12.28
C ALA A 209 10.33 -22.17 -11.65
N LEU A 210 9.50 -22.88 -12.43
CA LEU A 210 8.21 -23.39 -11.97
C LEU A 210 8.38 -24.44 -10.86
N LYS A 211 9.35 -25.37 -11.00
CA LYS A 211 9.64 -26.37 -9.96
C LYS A 211 10.10 -25.74 -8.65
N ARG A 212 11.00 -24.77 -8.71
CA ARG A 212 11.45 -24.07 -7.48
C ARG A 212 10.36 -23.23 -6.85
N GLY A 213 9.46 -22.66 -7.65
CA GLY A 213 8.27 -21.95 -7.14
C GLY A 213 7.29 -22.87 -6.39
N THR A 214 7.39 -24.19 -6.57
CA THR A 214 6.56 -25.20 -5.89
C THR A 214 7.27 -25.93 -4.75
N GLU A 215 8.58 -25.79 -4.61
CA GLU A 215 9.42 -26.52 -3.63
C GLU A 215 9.54 -25.78 -2.27
N VAL A 216 8.88 -24.64 -2.10
CA VAL A 216 8.94 -23.92 -0.81
C VAL A 216 7.93 -24.55 0.13
N GLU A 217 8.44 -25.43 1.02
CA GLU A 217 7.67 -26.08 2.08
C GLU A 217 6.94 -25.04 2.96
N PRO A 218 5.73 -25.38 3.45
CA PRO A 218 4.95 -24.52 4.35
C PRO A 218 5.61 -24.31 5.72
#